data_AF-A0A382CK99-F1
#
_entry.id   AF-A0A382CK99-F1
#
_cell.length_a   1.000
_cell.length_b   1.000
_cell.length_c   1.000
_cell.angle_alpha   90.00
_cell.angle_beta   90.00
_cell.angle_gamma   90.00
#
_symmetry.space_group_name_H-M   'P 1'
#
loop_
_entity.id
_entity.type
_entity.pdbx_description
1 polymer ?
#
loop_
_entity_poly.entity_id
_entity_poly.type
_entity_poly.pdbx_seq_one_letter_code
_entity_poly.pdbx_strand_id
1 'polypeptide(L)' 'MQSFSEIDTTSKRASKAAGFAWGIAEEIGKNMRNLEMFGLPGVKNLNLYLKKIKKNPTERPKK' A
#
# COMPACT_ATOMS: atom_id res chain seq x y z
N MET A 1 17.97 3.08 -4.71
CA MET A 1 17.40 4.03 -3.73
C MET A 1 16.06 4.46 -4.29
N GLN A 2 14.95 4.11 -3.65
CA GLN A 2 13.64 4.67 -4.00
C GLN A 2 13.42 5.88 -3.10
N SER A 3 12.98 7.01 -3.65
CA SER A 3 12.66 8.17 -2.84
C SER A 3 11.38 7.95 -2.04
N PHE A 4 11.25 8.64 -0.91
CA PHE A 4 10.02 8.61 -0.11
C PHE A 4 8.79 9.08 -0.89
N SER A 5 8.97 9.97 -1.88
CA SER A 5 7.89 10.43 -2.76
C SER A 5 7.44 9.34 -3.74
N GLU A 6 8.39 8.53 -4.24
CA GLU A 6 8.07 7.37 -5.09
C GLU A 6 7.34 6.28 -4.30
N ILE A 7 7.76 6.05 -3.05
CA ILE A 7 7.11 5.08 -2.16
C ILE A 7 5.65 5.47 -1.92
N ASP A 8 5.39 6.73 -1.57
CA ASP A 8 4.04 7.24 -1.34
C ASP A 8 3.15 7.10 -2.58
N THR A 9 3.61 7.64 -3.72
CA THR A 9 2.85 7.65 -4.97
C THR A 9 2.56 6.23 -5.47
N THR A 10 3.56 5.35 -5.39
CA THR A 10 3.43 3.95 -5.85
C THR A 10 2.48 3.17 -4.94
N SER A 11 2.61 3.32 -3.62
CA SER A 11 1.77 2.62 -2.64
C SER A 11 0.30 3.05 -2.76
N LYS A 12 0.04 4.35 -2.95
CA LYS A 12 -1.29 4.90 -3.22
C LYS A 12 -1.88 4.33 -4.51
N ARG A 13 -1.13 4.35 -5.62
CA ARG A 13 -1.59 3.81 -6.92
C ARG A 13 -1.86 2.31 -6.85
N ALA A 14 -0.99 1.53 -6.21
CA ALA A 14 -1.18 0.11 -6.01
C ALA A 14 -2.44 -0.20 -5.19
N SER A 15 -2.71 0.59 -4.15
CA SER A 15 -3.91 0.45 -3.32
C SER A 15 -5.18 0.83 -4.07
N LYS A 16 -5.15 1.90 -4.88
CA LYS A 16 -6.27 2.22 -5.78
C LYS A 16 -6.55 1.10 -6.78
N ALA A 17 -5.51 0.54 -7.39
CA ALA A 17 -5.64 -0.57 -8.34
C ALA A 17 -6.18 -1.85 -7.67
N ALA A 18 -5.90 -2.04 -6.39
CA ALA A 18 -6.44 -3.14 -5.59
C ALA A 18 -7.91 -2.94 -5.16
N GLY A 19 -8.51 -1.77 -5.42
CA GLY A 19 -9.92 -1.49 -5.17
C GLY A 19 -10.21 -0.69 -3.90
N PHE A 20 -9.20 -0.16 -3.21
CA PHE A 20 -9.40 0.68 -2.02
C PHE A 20 -9.99 2.07 -2.40
N ALA A 21 -10.77 2.64 -1.48
CA ALA A 21 -11.25 4.02 -1.57
C ALA A 21 -10.07 5.01 -1.64
N TRP A 22 -10.29 6.21 -2.19
CA TRP A 22 -9.20 7.18 -2.37
C TRP A 22 -8.55 7.61 -1.06
N GLY A 23 -9.35 7.92 -0.03
CA GLY A 23 -8.84 8.26 1.29
C GLY A 23 -8.00 7.14 1.91
N ILE A 24 -8.45 5.89 1.82
CA ILE A 24 -7.70 4.74 2.33
C ILE A 24 -6.37 4.58 1.59
N ALA A 25 -6.37 4.70 0.26
CA ALA A 25 -5.14 4.61 -0.52
C ALA A 25 -4.13 5.72 -0.17
N GLU A 26 -4.62 6.91 0.21
CA GLU A 26 -3.77 8.02 0.64
C GLU A 26 -3.13 7.76 2.00
N GLU A 27 -3.89 7.21 2.94
CA GLU A 27 -3.35 6.79 4.25
C GLU A 27 -2.36 5.63 4.12
N ILE A 28 -2.58 4.70 3.19
CA ILE A 28 -1.62 3.63 2.90
C ILE A 28 -0.29 4.22 2.40
N GLY A 29 -0.32 5.19 1.47
CA GLY A 29 0.88 5.86 0.95
C GLY A 29 1.73 6.50 2.05
N LYS A 30 1.08 7.32 2.89
CA LYS A 30 1.71 7.99 4.04
C LYS A 30 2.31 6.99 5.02
N ASN A 31 1.59 5.92 5.33
CA ASN A 31 2.05 4.88 6.24
C ASN A 31 3.26 4.12 5.67
N MET A 32 3.26 3.78 4.37
CA MET A 32 4.40 3.08 3.76
C MET A 32 5.65 3.96 3.77
N ARG A 33 5.50 5.25 3.48
CA ARG A 33 6.59 6.21 3.61
C ARG A 33 7.13 6.27 5.03
N ASN A 34 6.25 6.35 6.04
CA ASN A 34 6.66 6.41 7.44
C ASN A 34 7.38 5.14 7.87
N LEU A 35 6.89 3.95 7.49
CA LEU A 35 7.54 2.68 7.80
C LEU A 35 8.96 2.63 7.23
N GLU A 36 9.14 2.98 5.95
CA GLU A 36 10.46 3.00 5.32
C GLU A 36 11.38 4.05 5.94
N MET A 37 10.84 5.20 6.37
CA MET A 37 11.59 6.24 7.10
C MET A 37 12.09 5.74 8.46
N PHE A 38 11.33 4.88 9.14
CA PHE A 38 11.75 4.22 10.39
C PHE A 38 12.63 2.97 10.16
N GLY A 39 13.01 2.66 8.92
CA GLY A 39 13.80 1.46 8.60
C GLY A 39 13.01 0.15 8.67
N LEU A 40 11.68 0.22 8.68
CA LEU A 40 10.78 -0.94 8.64
C LEU A 40 10.37 -1.25 7.19
N PRO A 41 10.19 -2.54 6.83
CA PRO A 41 9.96 -2.96 5.45
C PRO A 41 8.49 -2.74 4.99
N GLY A 42 8.06 -1.48 4.93
CA GLY A 42 6.70 -1.07 4.57
C GLY A 42 6.28 -1.52 3.18
N VAL A 43 7.07 -1.23 2.15
CA VAL A 43 6.75 -1.55 0.75
C VAL A 43 6.63 -3.05 0.54
N LYS A 44 7.53 -3.83 1.16
CA LYS A 44 7.50 -5.29 1.08
C LYS A 44 6.23 -5.84 1.73
N ASN A 45 5.83 -5.28 2.87
CA ASN A 45 4.62 -5.68 3.57
C ASN A 45 3.36 -5.39 2.73
N LEU A 46 3.26 -4.18 2.14
CA LEU A 46 2.15 -3.83 1.26
C LEU A 46 2.05 -4.79 0.07
N ASN A 47 3.17 -5.10 -0.59
CA ASN A 47 3.17 -6.02 -1.73
C ASN A 47 2.67 -7.42 -1.35
N LEU A 48 3.11 -7.95 -0.20
CA LEU A 48 2.64 -9.25 0.31
C LEU A 48 1.13 -9.21 0.60
N TYR A 49 0.66 -8.15 1.26
CA TYR A 49 -0.75 -7.97 1.56
C TYR A 49 -1.61 -7.88 0.29
N LEU A 50 -1.22 -7.07 -0.70
CA LEU A 50 -1.94 -6.94 -1.96
C LEU A 50 -2.00 -8.26 -2.75
N LYS A 51 -0.93 -9.06 -2.72
CA LYS A 51 -0.93 -10.41 -3.31
C LYS A 51 -1.89 -11.35 -2.56
N LYS A 52 -1.93 -11.27 -1.23
CA LYS A 52 -2.80 -12.10 -0.39
C LYS A 52 -4.28 -11.83 -0.69
N ILE A 53 -4.71 -10.56 -0.72
CA ILE A 53 -6.11 -10.19 -1.02
C ILE A 53 -6.49 -10.46 -2.48
N LYS A 54 -5.52 -10.50 -3.40
CA LYS A 54 -5.75 -10.91 -4.79
C LYS A 54 -6.07 -12.40 -4.87
N LYS A 55 -5.38 -13.24 -4.08
CA LYS A 55 -5.57 -14.70 -4.03
C LYS A 55 -6.83 -15.11 -3.25
N ASN A 56 -7.12 -14.42 -2.14
CA ASN A 56 -8.30 -14.67 -1.30
C ASN A 56 -9.22 -13.44 -1.29
N PRO A 57 -10.22 -13.36 -2.19
CA PRO A 57 -11.08 -12.19 -2.34
C PRO A 57 -12.02 -11.91 -1.16
N THR A 58 -12.15 -12.83 -0.19
CA THR A 58 -12.94 -12.64 1.04
C THR A 58 -12.40 -11.51 1.94
N GLU A 59 -11.12 -11.14 1.80
CA GLU A 59 -10.49 -10.05 2.55
C GLU A 59 -10.50 -8.71 1.77
N ARG A 60 -11.13 -8.63 0.58
CA ARG A 60 -11.21 -7.36 -0.13
C ARG A 60 -12.10 -6.37 0.64
N PRO A 61 -11.74 -5.07 0.67
CA PRO A 61 -12.65 -4.06 1.16
C PRO A 61 -13.93 -4.12 0.32
N LYS A 62 -15.06 -4.38 0.99
CA LYS A 62 -16.38 -4.22 0.37
C LYS A 62 -16.54 -2.73 0.05
N LYS A 63 -16.95 -2.43 -1.18
CA LYS A 63 -17.19 -1.06 -1.65
C LYS A 63 -18.23 -0.35 -0.78
#